data_AF-A0A953UBX3-F1
#
_entry.id   AF-A0A953UBX3-F1
#
_cell.length_a   1.000
_cell.length_b   1.000
_cell.length_c   1.000
_cell.angle_alpha   90.00
_cell.angle_beta   90.00
_cell.angle_gamma   90.00
#
_symmetry.space_group_name_H-M   'P 1'
#
loop_
_entity.id
_entity.type
_entity.pdbx_description
1 polymer ?
#
loop_
_entity_poly.entity_id
_entity_poly.type
_entity_poly.pdbx_seq_one_letter_code
_entity_poly.pdbx_strand_id
1 'polypeptide(L)'
;MIILPVLFFVAADLPPLTADAIMARVAESQDRSQEARNAFVYHQEVLIRLNRTNGKLGREEYSEYTATPTPTGTRKERTVFRGKYFDHGKTVEFDQPGYEHRKMDIDANLVKGVAESFASDKKTRDGIEHDLFPLTSKQQRKYNFKLEAAEDYRGTPVYRITFVPKKKPSLLDADQEGDDEDVWEGEVLVERDEFQPVLVTTTLAAKMPL
;
A
#
# COMPACT_ATOMS: atom_id res chain seq x y z
N MET A 1 54.27 -33.54 17.85
CA MET A 1 53.72 -32.61 16.84
C MET A 1 52.43 -33.22 16.31
N ILE A 2 51.28 -32.66 16.69
CA ILE A 2 49.97 -33.08 16.15
C ILE A 2 49.59 -32.03 15.11
N ILE A 3 49.46 -32.44 13.86
CA ILE A 3 49.04 -31.58 12.75
C ILE A 3 47.51 -31.57 12.75
N LEU A 4 46.91 -30.42 13.09
CA LEU A 4 45.47 -30.21 13.05
C LEU A 4 45.08 -29.86 11.60
N PRO A 5 44.12 -30.56 10.97
CA PRO A 5 43.70 -30.22 9.62
C PRO A 5 42.81 -28.97 9.67
N VAL A 6 43.24 -27.92 8.96
CA VAL A 6 42.41 -26.73 8.72
C VAL A 6 41.40 -27.10 7.64
N LEU A 7 40.14 -27.29 8.06
CA LEU A 7 39.01 -27.39 7.15
C LEU A 7 38.74 -26.02 6.55
N PHE A 8 39.07 -25.86 5.26
CA PHE A 8 38.58 -24.74 4.46
C PHE A 8 37.08 -24.97 4.21
N PHE A 9 36.24 -24.21 4.90
CA PHE A 9 34.85 -24.03 4.48
C PHE A 9 34.85 -23.20 3.20
N VAL A 10 34.63 -23.85 2.07
CA VAL A 10 34.21 -23.17 0.84
C VAL A 10 32.81 -22.65 1.12
N ALA A 11 32.67 -21.33 1.32
CA ALA A 11 31.37 -20.70 1.32
C ALA A 11 30.73 -20.97 -0.05
N ALA A 12 29.63 -21.73 -0.07
CA ALA A 12 28.88 -21.93 -1.29
C ALA A 12 28.32 -20.56 -1.71
N ASP A 13 28.77 -20.07 -2.86
CA ASP A 13 28.29 -18.83 -3.47
C ASP A 13 26.84 -19.10 -3.93
N LEU A 14 25.88 -18.75 -3.10
CA LEU A 14 24.47 -18.85 -3.45
C LEU A 14 24.22 -17.94 -4.66
N PRO A 15 23.53 -18.43 -5.71
CA PRO A 15 23.24 -17.58 -6.86
C PRO A 15 22.52 -16.31 -6.39
N PRO A 16 22.82 -15.14 -6.99
CA PRO A 16 22.18 -13.90 -6.61
C PRO A 16 20.66 -14.04 -6.76
N LEU A 17 19.92 -13.60 -5.73
CA LEU A 17 18.46 -13.67 -5.77
C LEU A 17 17.92 -12.92 -6.99
N THR A 18 17.06 -13.57 -7.75
CA THR A 18 16.34 -12.94 -8.86
C THR A 18 15.18 -12.09 -8.35
N ALA A 19 14.70 -11.16 -9.17
CA ALA A 19 13.50 -10.37 -8.85
C ALA A 19 12.31 -11.28 -8.51
N ASP A 20 12.06 -12.33 -9.31
CA ASP A 20 10.98 -13.28 -9.08
C ASP A 20 11.11 -14.02 -7.74
N ALA A 21 12.33 -14.41 -7.36
CA ALA A 21 12.56 -15.08 -6.08
C ALA A 21 12.34 -14.15 -4.89
N ILE A 22 12.74 -12.88 -5.00
CA ILE A 22 12.47 -11.85 -3.98
C ILE A 22 10.96 -11.62 -3.88
N MET A 23 10.30 -11.38 -5.00
CA MET A 23 8.88 -11.06 -5.03
C MET A 23 8.00 -12.23 -4.59
N ALA A 24 8.38 -13.48 -4.83
CA ALA A 24 7.68 -14.64 -4.28
C ALA A 24 7.68 -14.64 -2.73
N ARG A 25 8.78 -14.22 -2.10
CA ARG A 25 8.86 -14.10 -0.63
C ARG A 25 8.08 -12.89 -0.12
N VAL A 26 8.10 -11.78 -0.86
CA VAL A 26 7.23 -10.63 -0.58
C VAL A 26 5.76 -11.06 -0.64
N ALA A 27 5.39 -11.85 -1.65
CA ALA A 27 4.03 -12.33 -1.84
C ALA A 27 3.55 -13.17 -0.65
N GLU A 28 4.36 -14.14 -0.23
CA GLU A 28 4.07 -14.96 0.95
C GLU A 28 3.94 -14.09 2.20
N SER A 29 4.82 -13.11 2.37
CA SER A 29 4.77 -12.19 3.50
C SER A 29 3.48 -11.35 3.53
N GLN A 30 3.07 -10.83 2.37
CA GLN A 30 1.84 -10.05 2.23
C GLN A 30 0.59 -10.92 2.43
N ASP A 31 0.56 -12.14 1.87
CA ASP A 31 -0.54 -13.08 2.04
C ASP A 31 -0.71 -13.45 3.53
N ARG A 32 0.39 -13.76 4.23
CA ARG A 32 0.38 -14.02 5.68
C ARG A 32 -0.09 -12.80 6.47
N SER A 33 0.31 -11.59 6.07
CA SER A 33 -0.13 -10.36 6.73
C SER A 33 -1.63 -10.12 6.55
N GLN A 34 -2.17 -10.41 5.36
CA GLN A 34 -3.61 -10.35 5.09
C GLN A 34 -4.38 -11.41 5.88
N GLU A 35 -3.84 -12.63 5.99
CA GLU A 35 -4.43 -13.69 6.81
C GLU A 35 -4.41 -13.30 8.30
N ALA A 36 -3.31 -12.72 8.80
CA ALA A 36 -3.21 -12.26 10.18
C ALA A 36 -4.27 -11.18 10.50
N ARG A 37 -4.55 -10.25 9.58
CA ARG A 37 -5.64 -9.26 9.74
C ARG A 37 -7.03 -9.90 9.84
N ASN A 38 -7.20 -11.15 9.43
CA ASN A 38 -8.43 -11.91 9.60
C ASN A 38 -8.50 -12.71 10.90
N ALA A 39 -7.40 -12.78 11.65
CA ALA A 39 -7.26 -13.59 12.86
C ALA A 39 -7.07 -12.76 14.14
N PHE A 40 -6.55 -11.52 14.02
CA PHE A 40 -6.21 -10.67 15.16
C PHE A 40 -6.95 -9.35 15.14
N VAL A 41 -7.24 -8.83 16.35
CA VAL A 41 -7.65 -7.44 16.52
C VAL A 41 -6.44 -6.54 16.27
N TYR A 42 -6.60 -5.51 15.45
CA TYR A 42 -5.54 -4.58 15.13
C TYR A 42 -6.00 -3.12 15.23
N HIS A 43 -5.04 -2.24 15.49
CA HIS A 43 -5.24 -0.80 15.43
C HIS A 43 -4.88 -0.32 14.02
N GLN A 44 -5.74 0.51 13.45
CA GLN A 44 -5.56 1.07 12.11
C GLN A 44 -5.58 2.59 12.18
N GLU A 45 -4.49 3.19 11.73
CA GLU A 45 -4.38 4.63 11.54
C GLU A 45 -4.61 4.98 10.07
N VAL A 46 -5.44 5.99 9.82
CA VAL A 46 -5.76 6.45 8.46
C VAL A 46 -5.58 7.96 8.42
N LEU A 47 -4.65 8.42 7.58
CA LEU A 47 -4.46 9.83 7.26
C LEU A 47 -4.81 10.07 5.80
N ILE A 48 -5.81 10.90 5.54
CA ILE A 48 -6.16 11.35 4.19
C ILE A 48 -5.85 12.84 4.12
N ARG A 49 -4.98 13.22 3.19
CA ARG A 49 -4.58 14.62 2.97
C ARG A 49 -4.83 14.99 1.51
N LEU A 50 -5.72 15.95 1.30
CA LEU A 50 -5.95 16.58 0.01
C LEU A 50 -5.14 17.86 -0.08
N ASN A 51 -4.24 17.93 -1.05
CA ASN A 51 -3.51 19.15 -1.39
C ASN A 51 -4.08 19.75 -2.68
N ARG A 52 -4.19 21.07 -2.72
CA ARG A 52 -4.55 21.83 -3.91
C ARG A 52 -3.37 21.87 -4.88
N THR A 53 -3.62 22.25 -6.15
CA THR A 53 -2.59 22.37 -7.19
C THR A 53 -1.48 23.36 -6.83
N ASN A 54 -1.75 24.34 -5.97
CA ASN A 54 -0.77 25.28 -5.45
C ASN A 54 0.00 24.78 -4.20
N GLY A 55 -0.12 23.49 -3.88
CA GLY A 55 0.54 22.85 -2.73
C GLY A 55 -0.09 23.16 -1.37
N LYS A 56 -1.12 24.01 -1.29
CA LYS A 56 -1.80 24.31 -0.02
C LYS A 56 -2.72 23.16 0.38
N LEU A 57 -2.83 22.93 1.68
CA LEU A 57 -3.79 21.98 2.24
C LEU A 57 -5.21 22.40 1.86
N GLY A 58 -5.98 21.49 1.28
CA GLY A 58 -7.44 21.61 1.18
C GLY A 58 -8.08 21.10 2.46
N ARG A 59 -7.92 19.80 2.71
CA ARG A 59 -8.49 19.07 3.86
C ARG A 59 -7.57 17.95 4.29
N GLU A 60 -7.48 17.71 5.59
CA GLU A 60 -6.81 16.56 6.19
C GLU A 60 -7.74 15.93 7.21
N GLU A 61 -7.88 14.61 7.16
CA GLU A 61 -8.59 13.82 8.16
C GLU A 61 -7.68 12.70 8.66
N TYR A 62 -7.53 12.63 9.97
CA TYR A 62 -6.88 11.56 10.69
C TYR A 62 -7.94 10.77 11.46
N SER A 63 -7.92 9.45 11.31
CA SER A 63 -8.80 8.54 12.04
C SER A 63 -8.00 7.37 12.58
N GLU A 64 -8.33 6.95 13.80
CA GLU A 64 -7.88 5.68 14.36
C GLU A 64 -9.06 4.73 14.48
N TYR A 65 -8.82 3.45 14.24
CA TYR A 65 -9.82 2.42 14.38
C TYR A 65 -9.29 1.22 15.15
N THR A 66 -10.16 0.61 15.95
CA THR A 66 -10.02 -0.78 16.37
C THR A 66 -10.74 -1.66 15.36
N ALA A 67 -9.98 -2.47 14.63
CA ALA A 67 -10.50 -3.43 13.66
C ALA A 67 -10.58 -4.82 14.30
N THR A 68 -11.79 -5.36 14.37
CA THR A 68 -12.08 -6.68 14.96
C THR A 68 -12.56 -7.62 13.86
N PRO A 69 -11.82 -8.70 13.57
CA PRO A 69 -12.27 -9.72 12.64
C PRO A 69 -13.56 -10.38 13.10
N THR A 70 -14.43 -10.72 12.16
CA THR A 70 -15.67 -11.47 12.36
C THR A 70 -15.71 -12.66 11.39
N PRO A 71 -16.64 -13.62 11.55
CA PRO A 71 -16.71 -14.76 10.64
C PRO A 71 -16.89 -14.38 9.16
N THR A 72 -17.56 -13.25 8.87
CA THR A 72 -17.94 -12.83 7.51
C THR A 72 -17.26 -11.53 7.05
N GLY A 73 -16.37 -10.93 7.84
CA GLY A 73 -15.75 -9.65 7.50
C GLY A 73 -15.02 -9.03 8.68
N THR A 74 -14.90 -7.70 8.71
CA THR A 74 -14.23 -6.96 9.79
C THR A 74 -15.11 -5.83 10.31
N ARG A 75 -15.28 -5.73 11.63
CA ARG A 75 -15.93 -4.61 12.30
C ARG A 75 -14.89 -3.56 12.65
N LYS A 76 -15.07 -2.33 12.19
CA LYS A 76 -14.19 -1.19 12.50
C LYS A 76 -14.91 -0.22 13.43
N GLU A 77 -14.33 0.02 14.59
CA GLU A 77 -14.78 1.04 15.54
C GLU A 77 -13.80 2.20 15.53
N ARG A 78 -14.28 3.39 15.18
CA ARG A 78 -13.45 4.59 15.20
C ARG A 78 -13.22 5.03 16.64
N THR A 79 -11.96 5.09 17.05
CA THR A 79 -11.55 5.48 18.41
C THR A 79 -11.12 6.95 18.48
N VAL A 80 -10.54 7.47 17.40
CA VAL A 80 -10.09 8.86 17.28
C VAL A 80 -10.50 9.43 15.93
N PHE A 81 -10.87 10.70 15.93
CA PHE A 81 -11.02 11.49 14.71
C PHE A 81 -10.47 12.90 14.92
N ARG A 82 -9.71 13.40 13.95
CA ARG A 82 -9.22 14.78 13.90
C ARG A 82 -9.26 15.24 12.46
N GLY A 83 -9.98 16.32 12.20
CA GLY A 83 -10.09 16.94 10.91
C GLY A 83 -9.55 18.36 10.93
N LYS A 84 -8.98 18.80 9.81
CA LYS A 84 -8.71 20.21 9.57
C LYS A 84 -8.83 20.56 8.10
N TYR A 85 -9.23 21.79 7.82
CA TYR A 85 -9.24 22.34 6.47
C TYR A 85 -8.67 23.76 6.48
N PHE A 86 -8.28 24.23 5.30
CA PHE A 86 -7.79 25.60 5.14
C PHE A 86 -8.86 26.46 4.49
N ASP A 87 -9.27 27.54 5.17
CA ASP A 87 -10.22 28.51 4.63
C ASP A 87 -9.76 29.94 4.89
N HIS A 88 -9.79 30.77 3.84
CA HIS A 88 -9.43 32.19 3.90
C HIS A 88 -8.14 32.52 4.68
N GLY A 89 -7.09 31.70 4.52
CA GLY A 89 -5.80 31.95 5.18
C GLY A 89 -5.66 31.33 6.57
N LYS A 90 -6.68 30.62 7.07
CA LYS A 90 -6.72 30.05 8.41
C LYS A 90 -6.97 28.55 8.36
N THR A 91 -6.34 27.83 9.27
CA THR A 91 -6.67 26.43 9.55
C THR A 91 -7.89 26.40 10.47
N VAL A 92 -8.89 25.64 10.09
CA VAL A 92 -10.07 25.35 10.91
C VAL A 92 -10.06 23.87 11.23
N GLU A 93 -10.07 23.56 12.52
CA GLU A 93 -10.10 22.18 13.04
C GLU A 93 -11.52 21.75 13.35
N PHE A 94 -11.77 20.45 13.25
CA PHE A 94 -13.04 19.82 13.58
C PHE A 94 -12.79 18.40 14.10
N ASP A 95 -13.67 17.89 14.95
CA ASP A 95 -13.52 16.63 15.68
C ASP A 95 -14.61 15.61 15.35
N GLN A 96 -15.51 15.94 14.43
CA GLN A 96 -16.60 15.07 14.00
C GLN A 96 -16.45 14.65 12.54
N PRO A 97 -16.62 13.35 12.24
CA PRO A 97 -16.60 12.88 10.87
C PRO A 97 -17.83 13.34 10.09
N GLY A 98 -17.67 13.52 8.78
CA GLY A 98 -18.74 14.03 7.93
C GLY A 98 -19.05 15.51 8.12
N TYR A 99 -18.20 16.25 8.84
CA TYR A 99 -18.32 17.70 8.93
C TYR A 99 -18.17 18.34 7.54
N GLU A 100 -19.18 19.10 7.12
CA GLU A 100 -19.18 19.89 5.89
C GLU A 100 -19.22 21.37 6.25
N HIS A 101 -18.30 22.16 5.70
CA HIS A 101 -18.23 23.59 6.03
C HIS A 101 -19.05 24.48 5.09
N ARG A 102 -19.59 23.93 3.99
CA ARG A 102 -20.45 24.59 2.99
C ARG A 102 -21.44 23.58 2.41
N LYS A 103 -22.53 24.06 1.82
CA LYS A 103 -23.54 23.23 1.13
C LYS A 103 -22.97 22.32 0.02
N MET A 104 -21.81 22.68 -0.53
CA MET A 104 -21.08 21.89 -1.51
C MET A 104 -19.61 21.83 -1.06
N ASP A 105 -19.29 20.81 -0.28
CA ASP A 105 -17.95 20.54 0.22
C ASP A 105 -17.34 19.38 -0.58
N ILE A 106 -16.68 19.72 -1.70
CA ILE A 106 -16.08 18.74 -2.62
C ILE A 106 -14.96 17.98 -1.90
N ASP A 107 -14.20 18.66 -1.04
CA ASP A 107 -13.08 18.05 -0.31
C ASP A 107 -13.62 17.03 0.71
N ALA A 108 -14.69 17.34 1.44
CA ALA A 108 -15.35 16.38 2.34
C ALA A 108 -15.80 15.12 1.58
N ASN A 109 -16.48 15.31 0.45
CA ASN A 109 -16.97 14.21 -0.37
C ASN A 109 -15.82 13.36 -0.93
N LEU A 110 -14.74 13.98 -1.38
CA LEU A 110 -13.58 13.28 -1.90
C LEU A 110 -12.84 12.51 -0.79
N VAL A 111 -12.60 13.12 0.37
CA VAL A 111 -11.99 12.43 1.52
C VAL A 111 -12.83 11.23 1.94
N LYS A 112 -14.16 11.38 2.02
CA LYS A 112 -15.07 10.28 2.32
C LYS A 112 -14.96 9.16 1.29
N GLY A 113 -14.98 9.49 0.00
CA GLY A 113 -14.82 8.51 -1.08
C GLY A 113 -13.49 7.75 -0.98
N VAL A 114 -12.38 8.45 -0.75
CA VAL A 114 -11.06 7.83 -0.54
C VAL A 114 -11.06 6.92 0.69
N ALA A 115 -11.63 7.36 1.82
CA ALA A 115 -11.71 6.54 3.03
C ALA A 115 -12.52 5.26 2.81
N GLU A 116 -13.68 5.38 2.15
CA GLU A 116 -14.56 4.25 1.86
C GLU A 116 -13.92 3.27 0.85
N SER A 117 -13.33 3.79 -0.23
CA SER A 117 -12.70 2.96 -1.26
C SER A 117 -11.47 2.22 -0.75
N PHE A 118 -10.60 2.86 0.03
CA PHE A 118 -9.29 2.28 0.37
C PHE A 118 -9.23 1.67 1.77
N ALA A 119 -9.84 2.33 2.76
CA ALA A 119 -9.69 1.98 4.17
C ALA A 119 -10.91 1.29 4.77
N SER A 120 -12.02 1.15 4.03
CA SER A 120 -13.28 0.55 4.49
C SER A 120 -14.02 -0.21 3.37
N ASP A 121 -13.27 -0.90 2.51
CA ASP A 121 -13.87 -1.65 1.40
C ASP A 121 -14.72 -2.81 1.92
N LYS A 122 -16.00 -2.81 1.56
CA LYS A 122 -16.97 -3.85 1.97
C LYS A 122 -16.83 -5.13 1.15
N LYS A 123 -16.10 -5.11 0.04
CA LYS A 123 -15.87 -6.27 -0.82
C LYS A 123 -14.76 -7.19 -0.30
N THR A 124 -13.91 -6.69 0.60
CA THR A 124 -12.82 -7.46 1.19
C THR A 124 -13.13 -7.87 2.63
N ARG A 125 -12.57 -9.01 3.04
CA ARG A 125 -12.83 -9.56 4.39
C ARG A 125 -12.21 -8.71 5.50
N ASP A 126 -11.02 -8.16 5.26
CA ASP A 126 -10.26 -7.33 6.21
C ASP A 126 -10.67 -5.85 6.16
N GLY A 127 -11.53 -5.46 5.21
CA GLY A 127 -12.01 -4.09 5.07
C GLY A 127 -10.96 -3.14 4.50
N ILE A 128 -9.92 -3.67 3.86
CA ILE A 128 -8.88 -2.92 3.16
C ILE A 128 -8.92 -3.33 1.68
N GLU A 129 -8.86 -2.35 0.79
CA GLU A 129 -8.92 -2.56 -0.65
C GLU A 129 -7.72 -3.42 -1.13
N HIS A 130 -7.95 -4.36 -2.04
CA HIS A 130 -6.94 -5.37 -2.40
C HIS A 130 -5.87 -4.84 -3.37
N ASP A 131 -6.17 -3.81 -4.15
CA ASP A 131 -5.24 -3.13 -5.05
C ASP A 131 -4.24 -2.22 -4.29
N LEU A 132 -4.50 -1.87 -3.02
CA LEU A 132 -3.50 -1.27 -2.12
C LEU A 132 -2.31 -2.21 -1.86
N PHE A 133 -2.50 -3.51 -2.07
CA PHE A 133 -1.47 -4.52 -1.93
C PHE A 133 -1.23 -5.23 -3.27
N PRO A 134 -0.65 -4.54 -4.28
CA PRO A 134 -0.36 -5.14 -5.58
C PRO A 134 0.69 -6.27 -5.51
N LEU A 135 1.24 -6.50 -4.31
CA LEU A 135 2.33 -7.41 -4.04
C LEU A 135 1.88 -8.73 -3.39
N THR A 136 0.58 -9.01 -3.25
CA THR A 136 0.08 -10.35 -2.84
C THR A 136 0.28 -11.38 -3.95
N SER A 137 0.29 -12.68 -3.62
CA SER A 137 0.52 -13.74 -4.64
C SER A 137 -0.50 -13.73 -5.77
N LYS A 138 -1.73 -13.27 -5.49
CA LYS A 138 -2.78 -13.11 -6.50
C LYS A 138 -2.47 -11.95 -7.44
N GLN A 139 -2.11 -10.78 -6.88
CA GLN A 139 -1.91 -9.56 -7.66
C GLN A 139 -0.61 -9.57 -8.46
N GLN A 140 0.48 -10.14 -7.92
CA GLN A 140 1.77 -10.19 -8.62
C GLN A 140 1.71 -10.88 -10.00
N ARG A 141 0.74 -11.78 -10.23
CA ARG A 141 0.55 -12.46 -11.52
C ARG A 141 0.34 -11.49 -12.67
N LYS A 142 -0.14 -10.29 -12.37
CA LYS A 142 -0.49 -9.24 -13.30
C LYS A 142 0.71 -8.36 -13.71
N TYR A 143 1.84 -8.48 -13.01
CA TYR A 143 3.00 -7.61 -13.15
C TYR A 143 4.27 -8.34 -13.59
N ASN A 144 5.13 -7.63 -14.30
CA ASN A 144 6.53 -8.00 -14.52
C ASN A 144 7.41 -7.25 -13.52
N PHE A 145 8.39 -7.93 -12.93
CA PHE A 145 9.29 -7.37 -11.94
C PHE A 145 10.72 -7.29 -12.45
N LYS A 146 11.43 -6.24 -12.05
CA LYS A 146 12.85 -6.07 -12.35
C LYS A 146 13.59 -5.61 -11.11
N LEU A 147 14.64 -6.35 -10.75
CA LEU A 147 15.57 -5.95 -9.69
C LEU A 147 16.48 -4.86 -10.26
N GLU A 148 16.36 -3.65 -9.72
CA GLU A 148 17.16 -2.50 -10.14
C GLU A 148 18.46 -2.39 -9.35
N ALA A 149 18.37 -2.57 -8.03
CA ALA A 149 19.51 -2.41 -7.14
C ALA A 149 19.32 -3.15 -5.82
N ALA A 150 20.44 -3.34 -5.13
CA ALA A 150 20.48 -3.69 -3.72
C ALA A 150 21.21 -2.54 -3.01
N GLU A 151 20.52 -1.83 -2.12
CA GLU A 151 21.00 -0.57 -1.53
C GLU A 151 20.67 -0.46 -0.03
N ASP A 152 21.09 0.63 0.61
CA ASP A 152 20.64 1.02 1.94
C ASP A 152 19.57 2.11 1.81
N TYR A 153 18.44 1.91 2.45
CA TYR A 153 17.38 2.90 2.57
C TYR A 153 17.19 3.27 4.04
N ARG A 154 17.76 4.41 4.45
CA ARG A 154 17.65 4.97 5.80
C ARG A 154 18.15 4.01 6.90
N GLY A 155 19.24 3.29 6.64
CA GLY A 155 19.82 2.31 7.57
C GLY A 155 19.19 0.92 7.48
N THR A 156 18.28 0.70 6.53
CA THR A 156 17.69 -0.61 6.23
C THR A 156 18.24 -1.11 4.90
N PRO A 157 18.96 -2.25 4.87
CA PRO A 157 19.33 -2.89 3.62
C PRO A 157 18.07 -3.32 2.85
N VAL A 158 17.94 -2.89 1.60
CA VAL A 158 16.79 -3.20 0.76
C VAL A 158 17.19 -3.70 -0.63
N TYR A 159 16.26 -4.40 -1.27
CA TYR A 159 16.17 -4.58 -2.71
C TYR A 159 15.22 -3.54 -3.29
N ARG A 160 15.64 -2.87 -4.37
CA ARG A 160 14.80 -1.96 -5.15
C ARG A 160 14.27 -2.70 -6.37
N ILE A 161 12.96 -2.88 -6.45
CA ILE A 161 12.30 -3.61 -7.52
C ILE A 161 11.27 -2.70 -8.20
N THR A 162 11.39 -2.56 -9.52
CA THR A 162 10.34 -1.92 -10.33
C THR A 162 9.33 -2.96 -10.77
N PHE A 163 8.08 -2.54 -10.92
CA PHE A 163 7.00 -3.37 -11.44
C PHE A 163 6.17 -2.62 -12.46
N VAL A 164 5.79 -3.32 -13.52
CA VAL A 164 4.95 -2.80 -14.60
C VAL A 164 3.86 -3.81 -14.98
N PRO A 165 2.66 -3.36 -15.37
CA PRO A 165 1.61 -4.26 -15.85
C PRO A 165 2.08 -5.13 -17.02
N LYS A 166 1.69 -6.40 -17.04
CA LYS A 166 1.98 -7.30 -18.19
C LYS A 166 1.20 -6.91 -19.43
N LYS A 167 -0.04 -6.48 -19.24
CA LYS A 167 -0.90 -5.95 -20.30
C LYS A 167 -0.80 -4.43 -20.29
N LYS A 168 -0.76 -3.81 -21.47
CA LYS A 168 -0.80 -2.35 -21.55
C LYS A 168 -2.19 -1.88 -21.12
N PRO A 169 -2.30 -1.02 -20.10
CA PRO A 169 -3.59 -0.48 -19.71
C PRO A 169 -4.14 0.45 -20.79
N SER A 170 -5.46 0.49 -20.93
CA SER A 170 -6.20 1.29 -21.89
C SER A 170 -7.27 2.07 -21.13
N LEU A 171 -7.25 3.41 -21.21
CA LEU A 171 -8.24 4.24 -20.51
C LEU A 171 -9.69 4.03 -20.99
N LEU A 172 -9.89 3.34 -22.12
CA LEU A 172 -11.20 3.06 -22.71
C LEU A 172 -11.82 1.74 -22.23
N ASP A 173 -11.03 0.90 -21.57
CA ASP A 173 -11.45 -0.41 -21.08
C ASP A 173 -11.79 -0.37 -19.56
N ALA A 174 -11.51 0.77 -18.89
CA ALA A 174 -11.73 1.05 -17.47
C ALA A 174 -13.21 1.08 -16.99
N ASP A 175 -14.17 0.98 -17.92
CA ASP A 175 -15.61 1.14 -17.65
C ASP A 175 -16.37 -0.20 -17.62
N GLN A 176 -15.72 -1.34 -17.87
CA GLN A 176 -16.37 -2.65 -17.76
C GLN A 176 -16.34 -3.15 -16.31
N GLU A 177 -17.51 -3.14 -15.67
CA GLU A 177 -17.75 -3.74 -14.35
C GLU A 177 -17.19 -5.17 -14.30
N GLY A 178 -16.03 -5.37 -13.67
CA GLY A 178 -15.49 -6.69 -13.35
C GLY A 178 -14.05 -6.95 -13.75
N ASP A 179 -13.43 -6.10 -14.57
CA ASP A 179 -12.01 -6.21 -14.88
C ASP A 179 -11.23 -5.21 -14.00
N ASP A 180 -10.51 -5.75 -13.00
CA ASP A 180 -9.46 -5.03 -12.28
C ASP A 180 -8.37 -4.66 -13.31
N GLU A 181 -8.50 -3.52 -13.98
CA GLU A 181 -7.49 -3.12 -14.96
C GLU A 181 -6.18 -2.80 -14.25
N ASP A 182 -5.12 -3.50 -14.67
CA ASP A 182 -3.76 -3.32 -14.17
C ASP A 182 -3.17 -2.01 -14.68
N VAL A 183 -3.65 -0.89 -14.13
CA VAL A 183 -3.29 0.46 -14.55
C VAL A 183 -2.13 1.04 -13.77
N TRP A 184 -1.57 0.31 -12.81
CA TRP A 184 -0.54 0.84 -11.91
C TRP A 184 0.85 0.33 -12.28
N GLU A 185 1.84 1.19 -12.37
CA GLU A 185 3.25 0.82 -12.36
C GLU A 185 3.96 1.48 -11.19
N GLY A 186 5.16 1.03 -10.86
CA GLY A 186 5.85 1.63 -9.74
C GLY A 186 7.11 0.92 -9.29
N GLU A 187 7.42 1.15 -8.02
CA GLU A 187 8.59 0.63 -7.34
C GLU A 187 8.23 0.15 -5.94
N VAL A 188 8.88 -0.92 -5.52
CA VAL A 188 8.91 -1.38 -4.13
C VAL A 188 10.34 -1.45 -3.61
N LEU A 189 10.52 -0.97 -2.38
CA LEU A 189 11.71 -1.22 -1.56
C LEU A 189 11.41 -2.37 -0.61
N VAL A 190 12.18 -3.45 -0.71
CA VAL A 190 11.97 -4.70 0.03
C VAL A 190 13.12 -4.92 1.00
N GLU A 191 12.86 -5.02 2.29
CA GLU A 191 13.86 -5.38 3.31
C GLU A 191 14.44 -6.79 3.02
N ARG A 192 15.76 -6.96 3.17
CA ARG A 192 16.47 -8.14 2.65
C ARG A 192 16.29 -9.42 3.45
N ASP A 193 16.05 -9.33 4.75
CA ASP A 193 16.04 -10.49 5.64
C ASP A 193 14.64 -11.08 5.80
N GLU A 194 13.64 -10.22 5.94
CA GLU A 194 12.24 -10.59 6.16
C GLU A 194 11.37 -10.45 4.90
N PHE A 195 11.90 -9.86 3.83
CA PHE A 195 11.19 -9.65 2.57
C PHE A 195 9.90 -8.81 2.75
N GLN A 196 9.93 -7.88 3.71
CA GLN A 196 8.84 -6.94 3.94
C GLN A 196 8.96 -5.73 3.02
N PRO A 197 7.87 -5.29 2.36
CA PRO A 197 7.87 -4.02 1.66
C PRO A 197 7.98 -2.87 2.67
N VAL A 198 9.02 -2.07 2.54
CA VAL A 198 9.27 -0.88 3.38
C VAL A 198 8.60 0.37 2.78
N LEU A 199 8.56 0.44 1.45
CA LEU A 199 7.91 1.51 0.71
C LEU A 199 7.40 0.95 -0.62
N VAL A 200 6.16 1.26 -0.96
CA VAL A 200 5.58 1.02 -2.28
C VAL A 200 5.18 2.38 -2.83
N THR A 201 5.68 2.71 -4.03
CA THR A 201 5.29 3.92 -4.75
C THR A 201 4.67 3.51 -6.07
N THR A 202 3.46 3.99 -6.34
CA THR A 202 2.71 3.66 -7.56
C THR A 202 2.36 4.92 -8.35
N THR A 203 2.22 4.76 -9.66
CA THR A 203 1.72 5.76 -10.60
C THR A 203 0.82 5.09 -11.62
N LEU A 204 -0.08 5.85 -12.23
CA LEU A 204 -0.83 5.34 -13.37
C LEU A 204 0.14 5.09 -14.54
N ALA A 205 0.18 3.84 -15.01
CA ALA A 205 0.89 3.40 -16.20
C ALA A 205 0.20 3.91 -17.48
N ALA A 206 -1.12 4.16 -17.42
CA ALA A 206 -1.84 4.83 -18.49
C ALA A 206 -1.61 6.35 -18.45
N LYS A 207 -1.30 6.94 -19.61
CA LYS A 207 -1.19 8.40 -19.74
C LYS A 207 -2.59 9.01 -19.76
N MET A 208 -2.93 9.77 -18.73
CA MET A 208 -4.13 10.61 -18.75
C MET A 208 -3.96 11.68 -19.84
N PRO A 209 -4.91 11.82 -20.78
CA PRO A 209 -4.92 12.94 -21.71
C PRO A 209 -5.05 14.24 -20.90
N LEU A 210 -4.16 15.20 -21.20
CA LEU A 210 -4.20 16.56 -20.66
C LEU A 210 -5.25 17.40 -21.37
#